data_AF-A0A2I0L8X0-F1
#
_entry.id   AF-A0A2I0L8X0-F1
#
_cell.length_a   1.000
_cell.length_b   1.000
_cell.length_c   1.000
_cell.angle_alpha   90.00
_cell.angle_beta   90.00
_cell.angle_gamma   90.00
#
_symmetry.space_group_name_H-M   'P 1'
#
loop_
_entity.id
_entity.type
_entity.pdbx_description
1 polymer ?
#
loop_
_entity_poly.entity_id
_entity_poly.type
_entity_poly.pdbx_seq_one_letter_code
_entity_poly.pdbx_strand_id
1 'polypeptide(L)'
;MALLHQLVLLVFLLPNIVGAAPAFVPSSAVQDAESVVREVHESIVNATRRKLGFLSCGTGNPIDDCWRCDPDWERNRQRLADCAIGFGKHAIGGRDGQIYV
;
A
#
# COMPACT_ATOMS: atom_id res chain seq x y z
N MET A 1 56.68 -20.65 18.78
CA MET A 1 55.83 -19.66 19.50
C MET A 1 55.46 -18.46 18.62
N ALA A 2 56.40 -17.78 17.94
CA ALA A 2 56.09 -16.63 17.08
C ALA A 2 55.17 -16.94 15.88
N LEU A 3 55.40 -18.05 15.18
CA LEU A 3 54.59 -18.49 14.03
C LEU A 3 53.15 -18.86 14.43
N LEU A 4 52.97 -19.52 15.58
CA LEU A 4 51.65 -19.85 16.11
C LEU A 4 50.88 -18.58 16.50
N HIS A 5 51.57 -17.60 17.08
CA HIS A 5 50.99 -16.31 17.44
C HIS A 5 50.56 -15.50 16.21
N GLN A 6 51.35 -15.51 15.13
CA GLN A 6 50.98 -14.88 13.87
C GLN A 6 49.76 -15.54 13.22
N LEU A 7 49.67 -16.88 13.25
CA LEU A 7 48.53 -17.60 12.69
C LEU A 7 47.23 -17.30 13.44
N VAL A 8 47.30 -17.21 14.78
CA VAL A 8 46.17 -16.86 15.65
C VAL A 8 45.68 -15.44 15.37
N LEU A 9 46.59 -14.46 15.24
CA LEU A 9 46.23 -13.08 14.87
C LEU A 9 45.53 -13.00 13.51
N LEU A 10 45.98 -13.79 12.53
CA LEU A 10 45.37 -13.82 11.21
C LEU A 10 43.93 -14.37 11.27
N VAL A 11 43.70 -15.45 12.03
CA VAL A 11 42.38 -16.07 12.20
C VAL A 11 41.41 -15.17 12.97
N PHE A 12 41.88 -14.35 13.92
CA PHE A 12 41.03 -13.40 14.66
C PHE A 12 40.72 -12.11 13.89
N LEU A 13 41.56 -11.72 12.91
CA LEU A 13 41.37 -10.51 12.11
C LEU A 13 40.58 -10.73 10.81
N LEU A 14 40.62 -11.94 10.24
CA LEU A 14 39.89 -12.30 9.02
C LEU A 14 38.35 -12.19 9.08
N PRO A 15 37.66 -12.45 10.21
CA PRO A 15 36.19 -12.39 10.27
C PRO A 15 35.63 -10.96 10.20
N ASN A 16 36.46 -9.93 10.42
CA ASN A 16 36.00 -8.54 10.50
C ASN A 16 35.85 -7.85 9.14
N ILE A 17 36.23 -8.51 8.02
CA ILE A 17 36.12 -7.92 6.68
C ILE A 17 34.79 -8.27 6.00
N VAL A 18 34.09 -9.32 6.46
CA VAL A 18 32.85 -9.82 5.81
C VAL A 18 31.56 -9.22 6.41
N GLY A 19 31.66 -8.42 7.47
CA GLY A 19 30.50 -7.94 8.24
C GLY A 19 29.81 -6.66 7.76
N ALA A 20 30.31 -5.99 6.72
CA ALA A 20 29.79 -4.68 6.29
C ALA A 20 29.57 -4.60 4.78
N ALA A 21 28.89 -5.59 4.19
CA ALA A 21 28.15 -5.29 2.97
C ALA A 21 27.04 -4.31 3.38
N PRO A 22 26.92 -3.11 2.77
CA PRO A 22 25.71 -2.33 2.94
C PRO A 22 24.56 -3.23 2.52
N ALA A 23 23.63 -3.49 3.44
CA ALA A 23 22.38 -4.11 3.07
C ALA A 23 21.80 -3.23 1.97
N PHE A 24 21.86 -3.70 0.72
CA PHE A 24 21.03 -3.18 -0.35
C PHE A 24 19.61 -3.52 0.08
N VAL A 25 19.02 -2.65 0.90
CA VAL A 25 17.58 -2.63 1.12
C VAL A 25 17.03 -2.12 -0.20
N PRO A 26 16.38 -2.97 -1.02
CA PRO A 26 15.68 -2.46 -2.18
C PRO A 26 14.66 -1.49 -1.59
N SER A 27 14.73 -0.21 -1.98
CA SER A 27 13.70 0.76 -1.63
C SER A 27 12.36 0.14 -2.03
N SER A 28 11.54 -0.24 -1.05
CA SER A 28 10.33 -1.01 -1.31
C SER A 28 9.28 -0.08 -1.90
N ALA A 29 9.42 0.26 -3.18
CA ALA A 29 8.31 0.67 -3.99
C ALA A 29 7.41 -0.56 -4.16
N VAL A 30 6.54 -0.80 -3.17
CA VAL A 30 5.48 -1.82 -3.10
C VAL A 30 5.95 -3.22 -3.52
N GLN A 31 6.10 -4.13 -2.56
CA GLN A 31 6.62 -5.49 -2.79
C GLN A 31 5.86 -6.29 -3.86
N ASP A 32 4.65 -5.88 -4.23
CA ASP A 32 3.83 -6.51 -5.25
C ASP A 32 2.91 -5.49 -5.94
N ALA A 33 3.47 -4.69 -6.84
CA ALA A 33 2.69 -3.72 -7.61
C ALA A 33 1.69 -4.38 -8.58
N GLU A 34 1.96 -5.61 -9.01
CA GLU A 34 1.12 -6.32 -9.97
C GLU A 34 -0.21 -6.75 -9.33
N SER A 35 -0.19 -7.25 -8.09
CA SER A 35 -1.46 -7.57 -7.41
C SER A 35 -2.34 -6.36 -7.17
N VAL A 36 -1.77 -5.18 -6.88
CA VAL A 36 -2.52 -3.94 -6.73
C VAL A 36 -3.21 -3.56 -8.04
N VAL A 37 -2.49 -3.66 -9.16
CA VAL A 37 -3.05 -3.40 -10.50
C VAL A 37 -4.15 -4.41 -10.83
N ARG A 38 -3.94 -5.69 -10.51
CA ARG A 38 -4.93 -6.75 -10.72
C ARG A 38 -6.21 -6.51 -9.92
N GLU A 39 -6.10 -6.14 -8.65
CA GLU A 39 -7.24 -5.79 -7.79
C GLU A 39 -8.03 -4.60 -8.37
N VAL A 40 -7.34 -3.54 -8.81
CA VAL A 40 -7.99 -2.40 -9.45
C VAL A 40 -8.71 -2.83 -10.74
N HIS A 41 -8.07 -3.66 -11.57
CA HIS A 41 -8.68 -4.16 -12.79
C HIS A 41 -9.96 -4.98 -12.50
N GLU A 42 -9.90 -5.90 -11.54
CA GLU A 42 -11.05 -6.70 -11.11
C GLU A 42 -12.20 -5.81 -10.59
N SER A 43 -11.89 -4.76 -9.83
CA SER A 43 -12.90 -3.81 -9.32
C SER A 43 -13.62 -3.05 -10.45
N ILE A 44 -12.90 -2.66 -11.50
CA ILE A 44 -13.46 -1.97 -12.66
C ILE A 44 -14.35 -2.91 -13.48
N VAL A 45 -13.91 -4.15 -13.68
CA VAL A 45 -14.69 -5.17 -14.41
C VAL A 45 -16.00 -5.48 -13.68
N ASN A 46 -15.98 -5.57 -12.34
CA ASN A 46 -17.19 -5.77 -11.53
C ASN A 46 -18.15 -4.58 -11.62
N ALA A 47 -17.63 -3.35 -11.77
CA ALA A 47 -18.44 -2.14 -11.88
C ALA A 47 -19.13 -1.94 -13.26
N THR A 48 -18.97 -2.84 -14.24
CA THR A 48 -19.33 -2.59 -15.66
C THR A 48 -20.82 -2.46 -16.01
N ARG A 49 -21.76 -2.54 -15.07
CA ARG A 49 -23.18 -2.17 -15.29
C ARG A 49 -23.34 -0.64 -15.36
N ARG A 50 -22.72 -0.01 -16.35
CA ARG A 50 -22.72 1.45 -16.53
C ARG A 50 -24.13 1.94 -16.83
N LYS A 51 -24.73 2.67 -15.88
CA LYS A 51 -25.87 3.54 -16.16
C LYS A 51 -25.35 4.98 -16.18
N LEU A 52 -25.32 5.59 -17.37
CA LEU A 52 -24.72 6.90 -17.61
C LEU A 52 -25.59 8.06 -17.07
N GLY A 53 -25.95 8.02 -15.79
CA GLY A 53 -26.73 9.06 -15.11
C GLY A 53 -25.85 9.87 -14.17
N PHE A 54 -25.80 11.20 -14.36
CA PHE A 54 -24.99 12.13 -13.56
C PHE A 54 -25.30 12.12 -12.04
N LEU A 55 -26.54 11.79 -11.69
CA LEU A 55 -27.05 11.66 -10.31
C LEU A 55 -27.26 10.21 -9.88
N SER A 56 -26.81 9.24 -10.68
CA SER A 56 -27.00 7.82 -10.40
C SER A 56 -25.80 7.23 -9.68
N CYS A 57 -26.08 6.30 -8.80
CA CYS A 57 -25.16 5.23 -8.39
C CYS A 57 -25.01 4.21 -9.54
N GLY A 58 -23.87 3.54 -9.66
CA GLY A 58 -23.62 2.55 -10.72
C GLY A 58 -23.15 3.17 -12.03
N THR A 59 -22.29 4.18 -11.92
CA THR A 59 -21.66 4.87 -13.07
C THR A 59 -20.56 4.01 -13.72
N GLY A 60 -20.06 3.02 -12.99
CA GLY A 60 -18.95 2.16 -13.40
C GLY A 60 -17.58 2.64 -12.90
N ASN A 61 -17.55 3.67 -12.04
CA ASN A 61 -16.39 4.00 -11.24
C ASN A 61 -16.56 3.38 -9.84
N PRO A 62 -15.79 2.35 -9.47
CA PRO A 62 -15.97 1.64 -8.19
C PRO A 62 -15.79 2.53 -6.95
N ILE A 63 -14.95 3.59 -7.02
CA ILE A 63 -14.79 4.54 -5.92
C ILE A 63 -16.07 5.36 -5.75
N ASP A 64 -16.58 5.93 -6.84
CA ASP A 64 -17.79 6.75 -6.81
C ASP A 64 -19.01 5.93 -6.45
N ASP A 65 -19.13 4.73 -7.00
CA ASP A 65 -20.22 3.82 -6.70
C ASP A 65 -20.17 3.39 -5.22
N CYS A 66 -19.00 3.25 -4.59
CA CYS A 66 -18.92 2.93 -3.16
C CYS A 66 -19.59 3.98 -2.26
N TRP A 67 -19.36 5.29 -2.51
CA TRP A 67 -19.88 6.35 -1.63
C TRP A 67 -21.18 6.99 -2.14
N ARG A 68 -21.36 7.16 -3.45
CA ARG A 68 -22.59 7.76 -4.03
C ARG A 68 -23.80 6.85 -3.92
N CYS A 69 -23.59 5.54 -3.83
CA CYS A 69 -24.67 4.57 -3.63
C CYS A 69 -25.17 4.53 -2.18
N ASP A 70 -24.53 5.25 -1.25
CA ASP A 70 -25.02 5.41 0.11
C ASP A 70 -26.10 6.51 0.17
N PRO A 71 -27.37 6.17 0.46
CA PRO A 71 -28.42 7.19 0.59
C PRO A 71 -28.19 8.13 1.77
N ASP A 72 -27.41 7.72 2.77
CA ASP A 72 -27.06 8.50 3.96
C ASP A 72 -25.62 9.06 3.89
N TRP A 73 -25.04 9.19 2.68
CA TRP A 73 -23.64 9.65 2.50
C TRP A 73 -23.33 10.97 3.24
N GLU A 74 -24.31 11.88 3.35
CA GLU A 74 -24.15 13.16 4.05
C GLU A 74 -23.87 12.98 5.55
N ARG A 75 -24.47 11.94 6.15
CA ARG A 75 -24.28 11.56 7.56
C ARG A 75 -23.07 10.64 7.72
N ASN A 76 -22.71 9.89 6.67
CA ASN A 76 -21.65 8.90 6.65
C ASN A 76 -20.39 9.36 5.89
N ARG A 77 -20.09 10.67 5.86
CA ARG A 77 -19.00 11.23 5.02
C ARG A 77 -17.64 10.54 5.20
N GLN A 78 -17.34 10.09 6.42
CA GLN A 78 -16.08 9.42 6.74
C GLN A 78 -15.95 8.03 6.08
N ARG A 79 -17.07 7.41 5.66
CA ARG A 79 -17.08 6.14 4.92
C ARG A 79 -16.35 6.20 3.58
N LEU A 80 -16.15 7.41 3.01
CA LEU A 80 -15.34 7.60 1.81
C LEU A 80 -13.91 7.04 1.97
N ALA A 81 -13.37 7.04 3.20
CA ALA A 81 -12.07 6.45 3.49
C ALA A 81 -12.01 4.93 3.25
N ASP A 82 -13.15 4.25 3.24
CA ASP A 82 -13.25 2.81 2.95
C ASP A 82 -13.38 2.50 1.46
N CYS A 83 -13.59 3.53 0.62
CA CYS A 83 -13.84 3.39 -0.82
C CYS A 83 -12.57 3.46 -1.67
N ALA A 84 -11.41 3.72 -1.08
CA ALA A 84 -10.15 3.84 -1.81
C ALA A 84 -9.68 2.48 -2.34
N ILE A 85 -9.19 2.46 -3.59
CA ILE A 85 -8.59 1.29 -4.22
C ILE A 85 -7.20 1.64 -4.77
N GLY A 86 -6.42 0.61 -5.15
CA GLY A 86 -5.08 0.80 -5.70
C GLY A 86 -4.02 1.04 -4.62
N PHE A 87 -2.92 1.70 -4.98
CA PHE A 87 -1.78 1.90 -4.08
C PHE A 87 -2.12 2.70 -2.82
N GLY A 88 -3.13 3.56 -2.89
CA GLY A 88 -3.62 4.37 -1.78
C GLY A 88 -4.77 3.76 -0.99
N LYS A 89 -5.13 2.49 -1.19
CA LYS A 89 -6.33 1.88 -0.59
C LYS A 89 -6.39 1.90 0.94
N HIS A 90 -5.25 2.08 1.61
CA HIS A 90 -5.17 2.20 3.07
C HIS A 90 -5.20 3.65 3.58
N ALA A 91 -5.48 4.64 2.71
CA ALA A 91 -5.59 6.03 3.11
C ALA A 91 -6.88 6.25 3.92
N ILE A 92 -6.73 6.55 5.22
CA ILE A 92 -7.86 6.74 6.14
C ILE A 92 -8.28 8.22 6.28
N GLY A 93 -7.39 9.16 5.98
CA GLY A 93 -7.64 10.59 6.16
C GLY A 93 -8.07 10.95 7.58
N GLY A 94 -9.18 11.71 7.71
CA GLY A 94 -9.79 12.09 8.98
C GLY A 94 -10.89 11.13 9.47
N ARG A 95 -10.90 9.87 9.00
CA ARG A 95 -11.81 8.84 9.53
C ARG A 95 -11.62 8.72 11.05
N ASP A 96 -12.74 8.60 11.77
CA ASP A 96 -12.81 8.56 13.24
C ASP A 96 -12.44 9.88 13.96
N GLY A 97 -12.07 10.92 13.20
CA GLY A 97 -11.81 12.26 13.72
C GLY A 97 -13.08 13.08 13.93
N GLN A 98 -12.94 14.20 14.65
CA GLN A 98 -14.02 15.18 14.74
C GLN A 98 -14.17 15.93 13.41
N ILE A 99 -15.42 16.21 13.04
CA ILE A 99 -15.70 17.06 11.87
C ILE A 99 -15.41 18.50 12.28
N TYR A 100 -14.46 19.13 11.58
CA TYR A 100 -14.20 20.56 11.66
C TYR A 100 -15.02 21.29 10.60
N VAL A 101 -15.74 22.35 10.98
CA VAL A 101 -16.57 23.19 10.11
C VAL A 101 -16.05 24.62 10.13
#